data_AF-A0A2E4L6V8-F1
#
_entry.id   AF-A0A2E4L6V8-F1
#
_cell.length_a   1.000
_cell.length_b   1.000
_cell.length_c   1.000
_cell.angle_alpha   90.00
_cell.angle_beta   90.00
_cell.angle_gamma   90.00
#
_symmetry.space_group_name_H-M   'P 1'
#
loop_
_entity.id
_entity.type
_entity.pdbx_description
1 polymer ?
#
loop_
_entity_poly.entity_id
_entity_poly.type
_entity_poly.pdbx_seq_one_letter_code
_entity_poly.pdbx_strand_id
1 'polypeptide(L)'
;MKIKILLILSLITVYNAAVAQDEDIVKIIDVLTIKWDEEAKDLETYEGLKKYCRDKAYRDNTIELLNTIHHYDSSLFKIVTDKYANSKDPEAKATLEDIETLELDYATRRFLNFLRSECMSLNDNENNKNLEGYDEIVLDIEDEMIQYVEDITRQIDLIDEHIHHLKDL
;
A
#
# COMPACT_ATOMS: atom_id res chain seq x y z
N MET A 1 18.39 -22.68 -54.11
CA MET A 1 18.50 -21.31 -53.56
C MET A 1 17.18 -20.88 -52.91
N LYS A 2 16.81 -21.42 -51.74
CA LYS A 2 15.61 -21.01 -50.98
C LYS A 2 15.71 -21.41 -49.49
N ILE A 3 16.75 -20.99 -48.78
CA ILE A 3 16.84 -21.17 -47.32
C ILE A 3 17.59 -19.97 -46.72
N LYS A 4 17.05 -18.75 -46.82
CA LYS A 4 17.62 -17.57 -46.14
C LYS A 4 16.59 -16.51 -45.69
N ILE A 5 15.27 -16.77 -45.76
CA ILE A 5 14.24 -15.75 -45.47
C ILE A 5 13.40 -16.10 -44.21
N LEU A 6 13.60 -17.24 -43.56
CA LEU A 6 12.76 -17.64 -42.41
C LEU A 6 13.30 -17.26 -41.03
N LEU A 7 14.49 -16.64 -40.93
CA LEU A 7 15.14 -16.34 -39.64
C LEU A 7 14.99 -14.89 -39.16
N ILE A 8 14.39 -14.01 -39.97
CA ILE A 8 14.22 -12.59 -39.63
C ILE A 8 12.83 -12.31 -39.04
N LEU A 9 11.84 -13.19 -39.25
CA LEU A 9 10.47 -12.97 -38.76
C LEU A 9 10.26 -13.37 -37.29
N SER A 10 11.18 -14.09 -36.66
CA SER A 10 11.05 -14.53 -35.25
C SER A 10 11.66 -13.55 -34.23
N LEU A 11 12.26 -12.45 -34.68
CA LEU A 11 12.89 -11.45 -33.81
C LEU A 11 11.98 -10.24 -33.50
N ILE A 12 10.82 -10.13 -34.15
CA ILE A 12 9.90 -8.99 -33.97
C ILE A 12 8.83 -9.27 -32.89
N THR A 13 8.62 -10.51 -32.48
CA THR A 13 7.55 -10.87 -31.53
C THR A 13 7.93 -10.75 -30.05
N VAL A 14 9.20 -10.47 -29.71
CA VAL A 14 9.63 -10.39 -28.30
C VAL A 14 9.64 -8.94 -27.76
N TYR A 15 9.56 -7.93 -28.62
CA TYR A 15 9.60 -6.53 -28.18
C TYR A 15 8.25 -5.96 -27.74
N ASN A 16 7.13 -6.59 -28.08
CA ASN A 16 5.80 -6.06 -27.75
C ASN A 16 5.24 -6.56 -26.40
N ALA A 17 5.95 -7.42 -25.68
CA ALA A 17 5.52 -7.88 -24.36
C ALA A 17 5.90 -6.91 -23.22
N ALA A 18 6.84 -5.98 -23.46
CA ALA A 18 7.30 -5.05 -22.45
C ALA A 18 6.42 -3.80 -22.28
N VAL A 19 5.57 -3.48 -23.27
CA VAL A 19 4.77 -2.24 -23.29
C VAL A 19 3.34 -2.44 -22.76
N ALA A 20 2.96 -3.69 -22.47
CA ALA A 20 1.62 -4.02 -21.95
C ALA A 20 1.57 -4.15 -20.42
N GLN A 21 2.72 -4.02 -19.74
CA GLN A 21 2.84 -4.18 -18.28
C GLN A 21 2.68 -2.84 -17.53
N ASP A 22 2.94 -1.74 -18.22
CA ASP A 22 2.98 -0.37 -17.66
C ASP A 22 1.56 0.20 -17.48
N GLU A 23 0.67 0.06 -18.47
CA GLU A 23 -0.75 0.49 -18.36
C GLU A 23 -1.58 -0.34 -17.34
N ASP A 24 -1.00 -1.40 -16.77
CA ASP A 24 -1.57 -2.26 -15.73
C ASP A 24 -1.19 -1.78 -14.32
N ILE A 25 0.04 -1.27 -14.10
CA ILE A 25 0.50 -0.92 -12.74
C ILE A 25 -0.31 0.23 -12.15
N VAL A 26 -0.60 1.27 -12.94
CA VAL A 26 -1.40 2.42 -12.48
C VAL A 26 -2.78 1.97 -12.02
N LYS A 27 -3.49 1.19 -12.86
CA LYS A 27 -4.83 0.68 -12.49
C LYS A 27 -4.80 -0.24 -11.28
N ILE A 28 -3.73 -1.00 -11.11
CA ILE A 28 -3.57 -1.87 -9.93
C ILE A 28 -3.41 -1.02 -8.68
N ILE A 29 -2.57 0.03 -8.73
CA ILE A 29 -2.41 0.97 -7.61
C ILE A 29 -3.74 1.66 -7.31
N ASP A 30 -4.47 2.20 -8.30
CA ASP A 30 -5.80 2.82 -8.10
C ASP A 30 -6.74 1.87 -7.32
N VAL A 31 -6.79 0.60 -7.71
CA VAL A 31 -7.64 -0.41 -7.07
C VAL A 31 -7.19 -0.72 -5.65
N LEU A 32 -5.89 -0.72 -5.39
CA LEU A 32 -5.33 -0.97 -4.06
C LEU A 32 -5.55 0.22 -3.13
N THR A 33 -5.40 1.45 -3.62
CA THR A 33 -5.73 2.70 -2.92
C THR A 33 -7.19 2.68 -2.47
N ILE A 34 -8.13 2.40 -3.38
CA ILE A 34 -9.56 2.30 -3.03
C ILE A 34 -9.83 1.23 -1.97
N LYS A 35 -9.19 0.06 -2.07
CA LYS A 35 -9.35 -1.01 -1.06
C LYS A 35 -8.76 -0.61 0.28
N TRP A 36 -7.62 0.07 0.28
CA TRP A 36 -7.02 0.60 1.50
C TRP A 36 -7.93 1.62 2.15
N ASP A 37 -8.50 2.56 1.38
CA ASP A 37 -9.45 3.55 1.90
C ASP A 37 -10.68 2.92 2.55
N GLU A 38 -11.15 1.79 2.02
CA GLU A 38 -12.26 1.04 2.63
C GLU A 38 -11.83 0.35 3.93
N GLU A 39 -10.66 -0.27 3.96
CA GLU A 39 -10.11 -0.94 5.13
C GLU A 39 -9.72 0.05 6.25
N ALA A 40 -9.15 1.19 5.88
CA ALA A 40 -8.73 2.27 6.78
C ALA A 40 -9.90 2.79 7.61
N LYS A 41 -11.04 3.08 6.95
CA LYS A 41 -12.28 3.53 7.63
C LYS A 41 -12.74 2.57 8.72
N ASP A 42 -12.59 1.26 8.50
CA ASP A 42 -12.93 0.27 9.51
C ASP A 42 -11.88 0.33 10.65
N LEU A 43 -10.59 0.24 10.32
CA LEU A 43 -9.48 0.20 11.30
C LEU A 43 -9.41 1.43 12.21
N GLU A 44 -9.76 2.61 11.72
CA GLU A 44 -9.80 3.88 12.46
C GLU A 44 -10.79 3.87 13.63
N THR A 45 -11.68 2.88 13.70
CA THR A 45 -12.67 2.76 14.78
C THR A 45 -12.27 1.73 15.82
N TYR A 46 -12.70 1.93 17.07
CA TYR A 46 -12.47 0.97 18.16
C TYR A 46 -13.06 -0.40 17.84
N GLU A 47 -14.23 -0.44 17.20
CA GLU A 47 -14.89 -1.68 16.82
C GLU A 47 -14.20 -2.37 15.62
N GLY A 48 -13.60 -1.63 14.69
CA GLY A 48 -12.77 -2.20 13.63
C GLY A 48 -11.45 -2.75 14.16
N LEU A 49 -10.77 -2.04 15.06
CA LEU A 49 -9.61 -2.59 15.78
C LEU A 49 -10.00 -3.86 16.55
N LYS A 50 -11.13 -3.85 17.26
CA LYS A 50 -11.66 -5.04 17.96
C LYS A 50 -11.89 -6.22 17.03
N LYS A 51 -12.45 -5.96 15.85
CA LYS A 51 -12.63 -6.94 14.77
C LYS A 51 -11.27 -7.47 14.30
N TYR A 52 -10.28 -6.60 14.07
CA TYR A 52 -8.91 -7.00 13.72
C TYR A 52 -8.29 -7.92 14.79
N CYS A 53 -8.41 -7.56 16.06
CA CYS A 53 -7.82 -8.32 17.15
C CYS A 53 -8.47 -9.71 17.33
N ARG A 54 -9.79 -9.82 17.09
CA ARG A 54 -10.58 -11.02 17.43
C ARG A 54 -10.90 -11.92 16.25
N ASP A 55 -10.99 -11.39 15.04
CA ASP A 55 -11.27 -12.16 13.82
C ASP A 55 -9.97 -12.42 13.05
N LYS A 56 -9.58 -13.69 13.00
CA LYS A 56 -8.39 -14.13 12.26
C LYS A 56 -8.50 -13.85 10.77
N ALA A 57 -9.67 -14.06 10.16
CA ALA A 57 -9.84 -13.89 8.73
C ALA A 57 -9.73 -12.42 8.34
N TYR A 58 -10.37 -11.54 9.11
CA TYR A 58 -10.25 -10.10 8.90
C TYR A 58 -8.80 -9.64 9.05
N ARG A 59 -8.12 -10.01 10.15
CA ARG A 59 -6.69 -9.71 10.34
C ARG A 59 -5.81 -10.18 9.18
N ASP A 60 -5.96 -11.43 8.76
CA ASP A 60 -5.14 -11.98 7.67
C ASP A 60 -5.37 -11.23 6.36
N ASN A 61 -6.62 -10.83 6.08
CA ASN A 61 -6.97 -10.04 4.89
C ASN A 61 -6.38 -8.63 4.93
N THR A 62 -6.45 -7.93 6.07
CA THR A 62 -5.83 -6.61 6.25
C THR A 62 -4.32 -6.67 6.01
N ILE A 63 -3.66 -7.70 6.56
CA ILE A 63 -2.21 -7.90 6.39
C ILE A 63 -1.88 -8.20 4.92
N GLU A 64 -2.69 -9.04 4.26
CA GLU A 64 -2.49 -9.37 2.85
C GLU A 64 -2.69 -8.16 1.94
N LEU A 65 -3.67 -7.30 2.23
CA LEU A 65 -3.87 -6.05 1.50
C LEU A 65 -2.62 -5.16 1.58
N LEU A 66 -2.10 -4.92 2.79
CA LEU A 66 -0.90 -4.11 2.98
C LEU A 66 0.33 -4.73 2.31
N ASN A 67 0.52 -6.05 2.41
CA ASN A 67 1.59 -6.75 1.69
C ASN A 67 1.46 -6.60 0.17
N THR A 68 0.23 -6.62 -0.34
CA THR A 68 -0.04 -6.47 -1.78
C THR A 68 0.30 -5.05 -2.24
N ILE A 69 -0.04 -4.02 -1.45
CA ILE A 69 0.35 -2.62 -1.70
C ILE A 69 1.88 -2.52 -1.82
N HIS A 70 2.63 -2.93 -0.79
CA HIS A 70 4.10 -2.90 -0.82
C HIS A 70 4.71 -3.70 -1.97
N HIS A 71 4.09 -4.82 -2.36
CA HIS A 71 4.55 -5.61 -3.50
C HIS A 71 4.48 -4.82 -4.81
N TYR A 72 3.38 -4.12 -5.05
CA TYR A 72 3.21 -3.31 -6.25
C TYR A 72 3.98 -1.99 -6.17
N ASP A 73 4.15 -1.40 -5.00
CA ASP A 73 5.03 -0.23 -4.81
C ASP A 73 6.48 -0.56 -5.12
N SER A 74 6.97 -1.74 -4.72
CA SER A 74 8.29 -2.22 -5.12
C SER A 74 8.44 -2.37 -6.63
N SER A 75 7.36 -2.75 -7.32
CA SER A 75 7.35 -2.87 -8.79
C SER A 75 7.33 -1.50 -9.46
N LEU A 76 6.48 -0.59 -8.94
CA LEU A 76 6.39 0.79 -9.36
C LEU A 76 7.72 1.53 -9.16
N PHE A 77 8.38 1.35 -8.02
CA PHE A 77 9.69 1.93 -7.72
C PHE A 77 10.70 1.66 -8.82
N LYS A 78 10.73 0.42 -9.33
CA LYS A 78 11.63 0.03 -10.42
C LYS A 78 11.30 0.77 -11.73
N ILE A 79 10.01 0.82 -12.09
CA ILE A 79 9.52 1.50 -13.30
C ILE A 79 9.88 2.99 -13.25
N VAL A 80 9.58 3.63 -12.11
CA VAL A 80 9.83 5.06 -11.89
C VAL A 80 11.33 5.35 -11.82
N THR A 81 12.15 4.46 -11.26
CA THR A 81 13.62 4.57 -11.26
C THR A 81 14.18 4.63 -12.68
N ASP A 82 13.76 3.69 -13.54
CA ASP A 82 14.19 3.65 -14.93
C ASP A 82 13.74 4.90 -15.70
N LYS A 83 12.52 5.38 -15.41
CA LYS A 83 12.01 6.64 -15.95
C LYS A 83 12.88 7.83 -15.53
N TYR A 84 13.11 8.01 -14.23
CA TYR A 84 13.90 9.11 -13.68
C TYR A 84 15.36 9.07 -14.18
N ALA A 85 15.93 7.88 -14.38
CA ALA A 85 17.26 7.73 -14.96
C ALA A 85 17.34 8.40 -16.35
N ASN A 86 16.28 8.28 -17.15
CA ASN A 86 16.20 8.78 -18.53
C ASN A 86 15.72 10.24 -18.64
N SER A 87 14.71 10.64 -17.87
CA SER A 87 14.06 11.94 -18.01
C SER A 87 14.55 13.00 -17.03
N LYS A 88 15.05 12.60 -15.85
CA LYS A 88 15.27 13.49 -14.70
C LYS A 88 14.01 14.27 -14.29
N ASP A 89 12.84 13.69 -14.53
CA ASP A 89 11.55 14.27 -14.20
C ASP A 89 11.42 14.49 -12.68
N PRO A 90 11.17 15.73 -12.20
CA PRO A 90 10.93 16.01 -10.78
C PRO A 90 9.77 15.21 -10.20
N GLU A 91 8.73 14.93 -10.98
CA GLU A 91 7.59 14.15 -10.52
C GLU A 91 8.03 12.71 -10.22
N ALA A 92 8.83 12.11 -11.10
CA ALA A 92 9.35 10.76 -10.90
C ALA A 92 10.25 10.69 -9.66
N LYS A 93 10.97 11.76 -9.36
CA LYS A 93 11.73 11.86 -8.12
C LYS A 93 10.82 11.89 -6.88
N ALA A 94 9.75 12.69 -6.91
CA ALA A 94 8.79 12.77 -5.81
C ALA A 94 8.14 11.41 -5.55
N THR A 95 7.64 10.73 -6.59
CA THR A 95 7.06 9.38 -6.47
C THR A 95 8.04 8.38 -5.84
N LEU A 96 9.34 8.44 -6.17
CA LEU A 96 10.34 7.57 -5.53
C LEU A 96 10.52 7.88 -4.04
N GLU A 97 10.56 9.15 -3.67
CA GLU A 97 10.67 9.60 -2.27
C GLU A 97 9.44 9.16 -1.45
N ASP A 98 8.25 9.19 -2.06
CA ASP A 98 7.01 8.74 -1.44
C ASP A 98 6.96 7.22 -1.24
N ILE A 99 7.33 6.44 -2.26
CA ILE A 99 7.43 4.98 -2.14
C ILE A 99 8.46 4.61 -1.08
N GLU A 100 9.63 5.27 -1.05
CA GLU A 100 10.63 5.02 -0.01
C GLU A 100 10.09 5.31 1.39
N THR A 101 9.31 6.35 1.56
CA THR A 101 8.69 6.69 2.86
C THR A 101 7.72 5.58 3.29
N LEU A 102 6.84 5.13 2.39
CA LEU A 102 5.91 4.02 2.68
C LEU A 102 6.66 2.73 3.07
N GLU A 103 7.69 2.37 2.31
CA GLU A 103 8.48 1.15 2.51
C GLU A 103 9.36 1.17 3.77
N LEU A 104 9.76 2.35 4.27
CA LEU A 104 10.67 2.47 5.40
C LEU A 104 9.95 2.80 6.72
N ASP A 105 9.06 3.78 6.68
CA ASP A 105 8.41 4.34 7.86
C ASP A 105 7.11 3.61 8.19
N TYR A 106 6.47 3.03 7.16
CA TYR A 106 5.18 2.33 7.27
C TYR A 106 5.22 0.89 6.77
N ALA A 107 6.42 0.29 6.69
CA ALA A 107 6.59 -1.13 6.35
C ALA A 107 5.61 -2.04 7.12
N THR A 108 5.12 -3.10 6.49
CA THR A 108 4.18 -4.06 7.11
C THR A 108 4.60 -4.50 8.52
N ARG A 109 5.90 -4.71 8.77
CA ARG A 109 6.39 -5.09 10.10
C ARG A 109 6.09 -4.03 11.17
N ARG A 110 6.19 -2.74 10.84
CA ARG A 110 5.86 -1.64 11.76
C ARG A 110 4.37 -1.60 12.02
N PHE A 111 3.55 -1.71 10.97
CA PHE A 111 2.09 -1.81 11.09
C PHE A 111 1.66 -2.97 11.99
N LEU A 112 2.25 -4.16 11.80
CA LEU A 112 1.98 -5.33 12.65
C LEU A 112 2.38 -5.11 14.12
N ASN A 113 3.48 -4.40 14.37
CA ASN A 113 3.89 -4.10 15.74
C ASN A 113 2.96 -3.10 16.41
N PHE A 114 2.52 -2.07 15.66
CA PHE A 114 1.54 -1.09 16.10
C PHE A 114 0.22 -1.78 16.46
N LEU A 115 -0.40 -2.50 15.54
CA LEU A 115 -1.67 -3.19 15.79
C LEU A 115 -1.58 -4.23 16.91
N ARG A 116 -0.40 -4.86 17.09
CA ARG A 116 -0.19 -5.74 18.23
C ARG A 116 -0.25 -4.98 19.56
N SER A 117 0.34 -3.78 19.63
CA SER A 117 0.24 -2.90 20.80
C SER A 117 -1.22 -2.54 21.07
N GLU A 118 -1.92 -2.09 20.03
CA GLU A 118 -3.32 -1.67 20.13
C GLU A 118 -4.25 -2.81 20.54
N CYS A 119 -4.01 -4.02 20.04
CA CYS A 119 -4.73 -5.19 20.52
C CYS A 119 -4.47 -5.54 21.98
N MET A 120 -3.31 -5.21 22.56
CA MET A 120 -3.09 -5.38 23.99
C MET A 120 -3.87 -4.31 24.78
N SER A 121 -3.75 -3.05 24.39
CA SER A 121 -4.47 -1.92 24.99
C SER A 121 -5.99 -2.14 24.99
N LEU A 122 -6.54 -2.55 23.85
CA LEU A 122 -7.94 -2.89 23.69
C LEU A 122 -8.37 -4.04 24.62
N ASN A 123 -7.59 -5.11 24.68
CA ASN A 123 -7.93 -6.25 25.54
C ASN A 123 -7.90 -5.87 27.02
N ASP A 124 -6.92 -5.07 27.43
CA ASP A 124 -6.83 -4.56 28.80
C ASP A 124 -8.02 -3.64 29.13
N ASN A 125 -8.43 -2.78 28.20
CA ASN A 125 -9.59 -1.92 28.38
C ASN A 125 -10.90 -2.73 28.47
N GLU A 126 -11.11 -3.69 27.55
CA GLU A 126 -12.30 -4.55 27.52
C GLU A 126 -12.45 -5.42 28.78
N ASN A 127 -11.34 -5.86 29.36
CA ASN A 127 -11.33 -6.58 30.65
C ASN A 127 -11.78 -5.69 31.82
N ASN A 128 -11.62 -4.38 31.68
CA ASN A 128 -11.92 -3.36 32.70
C ASN A 128 -13.15 -2.52 32.37
N LYS A 129 -14.02 -2.96 31.44
CA LYS A 129 -15.16 -2.19 30.91
C LYS A 129 -16.19 -1.63 31.89
N ASN A 130 -16.15 -2.04 33.16
CA ASN A 130 -17.06 -1.54 34.20
C ASN A 130 -16.37 -0.52 35.13
N LEU A 131 -15.11 -0.19 34.89
CA LEU A 131 -14.36 0.79 35.66
C LEU A 131 -14.56 2.19 35.09
N GLU A 132 -14.44 3.18 35.95
CA GLU A 132 -14.38 4.60 35.55
C GLU A 132 -13.17 4.82 34.63
N GLY A 133 -13.36 5.59 33.56
CA GLY A 133 -12.32 5.86 32.55
C GLY A 133 -12.32 4.94 31.33
N TYR A 134 -13.20 3.93 31.24
CA TYR A 134 -13.29 3.06 30.07
C TYR A 134 -13.49 3.83 28.76
N ASP A 135 -14.44 4.77 28.73
CA ASP A 135 -14.77 5.55 27.53
C ASP A 135 -13.62 6.50 27.13
N GLU A 136 -12.85 7.01 28.09
CA GLU A 136 -11.68 7.84 27.82
C GLU A 136 -10.58 7.02 27.13
N ILE A 137 -10.32 5.80 27.61
CA ILE A 137 -9.35 4.88 26.99
C ILE A 137 -9.82 4.42 25.61
N VAL A 138 -11.14 4.26 25.38
CA VAL A 138 -11.67 4.00 24.03
C VAL A 138 -11.28 5.11 23.08
N LEU A 139 -11.47 6.38 23.48
CA LEU A 139 -11.12 7.53 22.66
C LEU A 139 -9.61 7.63 22.42
N ASP A 140 -8.78 7.40 23.44
CA ASP A 140 -7.32 7.41 23.28
C ASP A 140 -6.86 6.36 22.26
N ILE A 141 -7.41 5.14 22.31
CA ILE A 141 -7.12 4.08 21.34
C ILE A 141 -7.60 4.45 19.93
N GLU A 142 -8.79 5.04 19.79
CA GLU A 142 -9.28 5.52 18.49
C GLU A 142 -8.39 6.62 17.92
N ASP A 143 -7.99 7.60 18.72
CA ASP A 143 -7.11 8.69 18.28
C ASP A 143 -5.74 8.16 17.81
N GLU A 144 -5.15 7.20 18.52
CA GLU A 144 -3.90 6.55 18.11
C GLU A 144 -4.06 5.75 16.80
N MET A 145 -5.17 5.02 16.66
CA MET A 145 -5.51 4.29 15.43
C MET A 145 -5.71 5.24 14.24
N ILE A 146 -6.49 6.31 14.43
CA ILE A 146 -6.74 7.33 13.40
C ILE A 146 -5.42 7.92 12.93
N GLN A 147 -4.59 8.40 13.86
CA GLN A 147 -3.32 9.02 13.50
C GLN A 147 -2.44 8.10 12.66
N TYR A 148 -2.28 6.85 13.09
CA TYR A 148 -1.40 5.91 12.41
C TYR A 148 -1.94 5.44 11.05
N VAL A 149 -3.25 5.21 10.95
CA VAL A 149 -3.88 4.78 9.69
C VAL A 149 -3.92 5.93 8.68
N GLU A 150 -4.26 7.15 9.11
CA GLU A 150 -4.24 8.35 8.25
C GLU A 150 -2.84 8.64 7.70
N ASP A 151 -1.79 8.39 8.48
CA ASP A 151 -0.40 8.52 8.05
C ASP A 151 -0.06 7.59 6.87
N ILE A 152 -0.54 6.33 6.91
CA ILE A 152 -0.37 5.36 5.84
C ILE A 152 -1.23 5.73 4.63
N THR A 153 -2.52 6.03 4.85
CA THR A 153 -3.48 6.41 3.81
C THR A 153 -2.95 7.59 3.00
N ARG A 154 -2.51 8.65 3.68
CA ARG A 154 -1.93 9.82 3.01
C ARG A 154 -0.74 9.45 2.13
N GLN A 155 0.12 8.54 2.59
CA GLN A 155 1.30 8.16 1.82
C GLN A 155 0.93 7.34 0.58
N ILE A 156 -0.06 6.45 0.68
CA ILE A 156 -0.61 5.71 -0.46
C ILE A 156 -1.27 6.66 -1.46
N ASP A 157 -2.06 7.62 -0.98
CA ASP A 157 -2.72 8.63 -1.82
C ASP A 157 -1.72 9.50 -2.59
N LEU A 158 -0.61 9.91 -1.94
CA LEU A 158 0.45 10.67 -2.60
C LEU A 158 1.11 9.87 -3.73
N ILE A 159 1.32 8.56 -3.52
CA ILE A 159 1.86 7.68 -4.57
C ILE A 159 0.88 7.61 -5.74
N ASP A 160 -0.40 7.37 -5.48
CA ASP A 160 -1.47 7.32 -6.48
C ASP A 160 -1.59 8.63 -7.29
N GLU A 161 -1.59 9.78 -6.59
CA GLU A 161 -1.64 11.09 -7.23
C GLU A 161 -0.43 11.32 -8.15
N HIS A 162 0.79 11.07 -7.66
CA HIS A 162 1.99 11.33 -8.43
C HIS A 162 2.09 10.42 -9.66
N ILE A 163 1.67 9.14 -9.58
CA ILE A 163 1.73 8.26 -10.76
C ILE A 163 0.80 8.73 -11.89
N HIS A 164 -0.32 9.38 -11.59
CA HIS A 164 -1.20 9.95 -12.62
C HIS A 164 -0.60 11.19 -13.31
N HIS A 165 0.36 11.85 -12.68
CA HIS A 165 1.09 12.97 -13.27
C HIS A 165 2.32 12.53 -14.10
N LEU A 166 2.74 11.27 -13.98
CA LEU A 166 3.83 10.72 -14.76
C LEU A 166 3.36 10.38 -16.19
N LYS A 167 3.79 11.19 -17.15
CA LYS A 167 3.52 10.94 -18.57
C LYS A 167 4.15 9.64 -19.03
N ASP A 168 3.46 8.82 -19.81
CA ASP A 168 4.00 7.57 -20.36
C ASP A 168 4.44 6.60 -19.25
N LEU A 169 3.52 6.33 -18.33
CA LEU A 169 3.63 5.29 -17.31
C LEU A 169 2.62 4.17 -17.57
#